data_AF-A0A3M1M1Q5-F1
#
_entry.id   AF-A0A3M1M1Q5-F1
#
_cell.length_a   1.000
_cell.length_b   1.000
_cell.length_c   1.000
_cell.angle_alpha   90.00
_cell.angle_beta   90.00
_cell.angle_gamma   90.00
#
_symmetry.space_group_name_H-M   'P 1'
#
loop_
_entity.id
_entity.type
_entity.pdbx_description
1 polymer ?
#
loop_
_entity_poly.entity_id
_entity_poly.type
_entity_poly.pdbx_seq_one_letter_code
_entity_poly.pdbx_strand_id
1 'polypeptide(L)'
;MVALSGDGRPAFLAVPIKLRGQVIGVIDLQTAEEGRPWTEDEIALVRAVSDQMALALENVQLFEQTVRRAEREHLVTQISGKIRASTNLEAIVQTAAQELARALGTSRVLVRLGVEEDGRQDAEG
;
A
#
# COMPACT_ATOMS: atom_id res chain seq x y z
N MET A 1 -6.88 6.39 -26.63
CA MET A 1 -7.21 5.23 -27.48
C MET A 1 -6.50 5.47 -28.78
N VAL A 2 -5.62 4.55 -29.14
CA VAL A 2 -4.87 4.61 -30.40
C VAL A 2 -5.25 3.36 -31.16
N ALA A 3 -5.84 3.53 -32.35
CA ALA A 3 -6.11 2.47 -33.31
C ALA A 3 -5.35 2.85 -34.58
N LEU A 4 -4.41 1.99 -34.99
CA LEU A 4 -3.63 2.17 -36.20
C LEU A 4 -4.00 1.02 -37.14
N SER A 5 -4.51 1.36 -38.31
CA SER A 5 -4.76 0.42 -39.39
C SER A 5 -4.24 1.04 -40.69
N GLY A 6 -3.24 0.40 -41.30
CA GLY A 6 -2.71 0.79 -42.61
C GLY A 6 -1.19 0.74 -42.68
N ASP A 7 -0.66 -0.43 -43.06
CA ASP A 7 0.65 -0.66 -43.73
C ASP A 7 1.07 -2.15 -43.80
N GLY A 8 0.17 -3.12 -43.61
CA GLY A 8 0.52 -4.55 -43.57
C GLY A 8 0.94 -5.05 -42.18
N ARG A 9 0.73 -4.25 -41.12
CA ARG A 9 0.89 -4.69 -39.73
C ARG A 9 -0.41 -5.29 -39.16
N PRO A 10 -0.32 -6.23 -38.19
CA PRO A 10 -1.47 -6.68 -37.42
C PRO A 10 -2.15 -5.49 -36.74
N ALA A 11 -3.48 -5.44 -36.79
CA ALA A 11 -4.22 -4.32 -36.21
C ALA A 11 -4.08 -4.33 -34.68
N PHE A 12 -3.85 -3.14 -34.13
CA PHE A 12 -3.52 -2.94 -32.72
C PHE A 12 -4.57 -2.04 -32.05
N LEU A 13 -5.03 -2.43 -30.87
CA LEU A 13 -5.94 -1.65 -30.04
C LEU A 13 -5.36 -1.48 -28.63
N ALA A 14 -5.07 -0.23 -28.26
CA ALA A 14 -4.69 0.13 -26.90
C ALA A 14 -5.81 0.90 -26.19
N VAL A 15 -6.28 0.33 -25.08
CA VAL A 15 -7.29 0.91 -24.18
C VAL A 15 -6.67 1.16 -22.81
N PRO A 16 -6.57 2.42 -22.36
CA PRO A 16 -5.97 2.74 -21.06
C PRO A 16 -6.89 2.37 -19.90
N ILE A 17 -6.35 1.72 -18.88
CA ILE A 17 -7.00 1.53 -17.59
C ILE A 17 -6.81 2.80 -16.77
N LYS A 18 -7.92 3.48 -16.48
CA LYS A 18 -7.91 4.76 -15.77
C LYS A 18 -8.55 4.63 -14.40
N LEU A 19 -7.82 5.03 -13.36
CA LEU A 19 -8.33 5.15 -12.01
C LEU A 19 -8.31 6.63 -11.60
N ARG A 20 -9.47 7.19 -11.26
CA ARG A 20 -9.63 8.61 -10.87
C ARG A 20 -8.97 9.62 -11.83
N GLY A 21 -9.06 9.34 -13.13
CA GLY A 21 -8.49 10.18 -14.19
C GLY A 21 -7.00 9.94 -14.47
N GLN A 22 -6.30 9.15 -13.64
CA GLN A 22 -4.92 8.76 -13.86
C GLN A 22 -4.84 7.43 -14.61
N VAL A 23 -3.99 7.34 -15.64
CA VAL A 23 -3.71 6.08 -16.32
C VAL A 23 -2.81 5.23 -15.44
N ILE A 24 -3.30 4.06 -15.02
CA ILE A 24 -2.57 3.11 -14.16
C ILE A 24 -2.12 1.86 -14.91
N GLY A 25 -2.57 1.69 -16.15
CA GLY A 25 -2.22 0.57 -17.01
C GLY A 25 -2.83 0.70 -18.41
N VAL A 26 -2.58 -0.29 -19.25
CA VAL A 26 -3.11 -0.37 -20.61
C VAL A 26 -3.48 -1.80 -20.96
N ILE A 27 -4.64 -1.98 -21.58
CA ILE A 27 -5.02 -3.22 -22.27
C ILE A 27 -4.57 -3.08 -23.71
N ASP A 28 -3.75 -4.03 -24.13
CA ASP A 28 -3.14 -4.11 -25.44
C ASP A 28 -3.69 -5.35 -26.17
N LEU A 29 -4.29 -5.13 -27.34
CA LEU A 29 -4.85 -6.20 -28.16
C LEU A 29 -4.25 -6.17 -29.55
N GLN A 30 -3.80 -7.34 -30.00
CA GLN A 30 -3.26 -7.58 -31.33
C GLN A 30 -4.06 -8.69 -31.99
N THR A 31 -4.46 -8.48 -33.24
CA THR A 31 -5.08 -9.54 -34.05
C THR A 31 -4.02 -10.27 -34.87
N ALA A 32 -4.18 -11.59 -35.02
CA ALA A 32 -3.33 -12.39 -35.92
C ALA A 32 -3.65 -12.16 -37.41
N GLU A 33 -4.85 -11.63 -37.70
CA GLU A 33 -5.28 -11.31 -39.05
C GLU A 33 -4.79 -9.92 -39.45
N GLU A 34 -3.83 -9.88 -40.39
CA GLU A 34 -3.24 -8.64 -40.89
C GLU A 34 -4.33 -7.74 -41.52
N GLY A 35 -4.38 -6.47 -41.07
CA GLY A 35 -5.27 -5.47 -41.66
C GLY A 35 -6.75 -5.53 -41.25
N ARG A 36 -7.18 -6.44 -40.36
CA ARG A 36 -8.57 -6.45 -39.85
C ARG A 36 -8.83 -5.20 -38.99
N PRO A 37 -9.79 -4.32 -39.34
CA PRO A 37 -10.14 -3.19 -38.50
C PRO A 37 -10.90 -3.64 -37.23
N TRP A 38 -10.68 -2.95 -36.12
CA TRP A 38 -11.47 -3.13 -34.91
C TRP A 38 -12.84 -2.47 -35.08
N THR A 39 -13.90 -3.22 -34.78
CA THR A 39 -15.27 -2.71 -34.79
C THR A 39 -15.55 -1.83 -33.57
N GLU A 40 -16.55 -0.95 -33.67
CA GLU A 40 -16.97 -0.11 -32.54
C GLU A 40 -17.43 -0.95 -31.34
N ASP A 41 -18.12 -2.07 -31.59
CA ASP A 41 -18.59 -2.99 -30.55
C ASP A 41 -17.41 -3.66 -29.81
N GLU A 42 -16.37 -4.07 -30.53
CA GLU A 42 -15.16 -4.62 -29.92
C GLU A 42 -14.44 -3.56 -29.07
N ILE A 43 -14.32 -2.34 -29.58
CA ILE A 43 -13.72 -1.23 -28.83
C ILE A 43 -14.54 -0.92 -27.57
N ALA A 44 -15.87 -0.92 -27.67
CA ALA A 44 -16.78 -0.68 -26.55
C ALA A 44 -16.67 -1.78 -25.48
N LEU A 45 -16.57 -3.04 -25.90
CA LEU A 45 -16.36 -4.18 -25.00
C LEU A 45 -15.05 -4.03 -24.21
N VAL A 46 -13.95 -3.74 -24.91
CA VAL A 46 -12.62 -3.62 -24.27
C VAL A 46 -12.57 -2.42 -23.32
N ARG A 47 -13.29 -1.34 -23.63
CA ARG A 47 -13.48 -0.21 -22.71
C ARG A 47 -14.26 -0.61 -21.47
N ALA A 48 -15.38 -1.33 -21.61
CA ALA A 48 -16.16 -1.79 -20.47
C ALA A 48 -15.33 -2.69 -19.54
N VAL A 49 -14.50 -3.58 -20.11
CA VAL A 49 -13.56 -4.42 -19.35
C VAL A 49 -12.51 -3.56 -18.64
N SER A 50 -11.92 -2.57 -19.34
CA SER A 50 -10.97 -1.63 -18.77
C SER A 50 -11.53 -0.89 -17.54
N ASP A 51 -12.77 -0.44 -17.63
CA ASP A 51 -13.45 0.27 -16.55
C ASP A 51 -13.72 -0.65 -15.35
N GLN A 52 -14.14 -1.89 -15.58
CA GLN A 52 -14.31 -2.89 -14.51
C GLN A 52 -12.98 -3.24 -13.83
N MET A 53 -11.88 -3.35 -14.59
CA MET A 53 -10.54 -3.56 -14.01
C MET A 53 -10.11 -2.41 -13.11
N ALA A 54 -10.39 -1.16 -13.51
CA ALA A 54 -10.08 0.00 -12.68
C ALA A 54 -10.81 -0.05 -11.32
N LEU A 55 -12.10 -0.41 -11.32
CA LEU A 55 -12.89 -0.58 -10.09
C LEU A 55 -12.37 -1.71 -9.20
N ALA A 56 -12.00 -2.85 -9.79
CA ALA A 56 -11.43 -3.97 -9.03
C ALA A 56 -10.09 -3.59 -8.39
N LEU A 57 -9.23 -2.86 -9.11
CA LEU A 57 -7.94 -2.38 -8.60
C LEU A 57 -8.11 -1.35 -7.48
N GLU A 58 -9.13 -0.50 -7.54
CA GLU A 58 -9.48 0.41 -6.44
C GLU A 58 -9.86 -0.35 -5.17
N ASN A 59 -10.67 -1.41 -5.32
CA ASN A 59 -11.09 -2.26 -4.20
C ASN A 59 -9.90 -2.99 -3.56
N VAL A 60 -8.95 -3.49 -4.34
CA VAL A 60 -7.74 -4.13 -3.81
C VAL A 60 -6.89 -3.12 -3.03
N GLN A 61 -6.68 -1.91 -3.55
CA GLN A 61 -5.91 -0.88 -2.85
C GLN A 61 -6.56 -0.45 -1.53
N LEU A 62 -7.88 -0.26 -1.51
CA LEU A 62 -8.65 0.08 -0.30
C LEU A 62 -8.63 -1.06 0.72
N PHE A 63 -8.76 -2.30 0.27
CA PHE A 63 -8.68 -3.48 1.12
C PHE A 63 -7.29 -3.59 1.76
N GLU A 64 -6.22 -3.47 0.97
CA GLU A 64 -4.86 -3.51 1.50
C GLU A 64 -4.58 -2.37 2.49
N GLN A 65 -5.08 -1.16 2.23
CA GLN A 65 -4.96 -0.05 3.19
C GLN A 65 -5.68 -0.36 4.52
N THR A 66 -6.86 -0.97 4.44
CA THR A 66 -7.64 -1.37 5.62
C THR A 66 -6.95 -2.48 6.40
N VAL A 67 -6.44 -3.50 5.71
CA VAL A 67 -5.69 -4.61 6.33
C VAL A 67 -4.42 -4.10 7.00
N ARG A 68 -3.61 -3.27 6.31
CA ARG A 68 -2.39 -2.66 6.89
C ARG A 68 -2.69 -1.82 8.14
N ARG A 69 -3.82 -1.11 8.17
CA ARG A 69 -4.24 -0.34 9.34
C ARG A 69 -4.62 -1.25 10.50
N ALA A 70 -5.39 -2.31 10.24
CA ALA A 70 -5.77 -3.30 11.25
C ALA A 70 -4.54 -4.01 11.85
N GLU A 71 -3.57 -4.40 11.01
CA GLU A 71 -2.31 -4.99 11.47
C GLU A 71 -1.51 -4.03 12.37
N ARG A 72 -1.45 -2.74 12.00
CA ARG A 72 -0.78 -1.71 12.81
C ARG A 72 -1.47 -1.51 14.15
N GLU A 73 -2.80 -1.41 14.19
CA GLU A 73 -3.57 -1.26 15.43
C GLU A 73 -3.44 -2.51 16.32
N HIS A 74 -3.39 -3.70 15.73
CA HIS A 74 -3.15 -4.94 16.44
C HIS A 74 -1.77 -4.96 17.10
N LEU A 75 -0.71 -4.59 16.37
CA LEU A 75 0.66 -4.47 16.91
C LEU A 75 0.73 -3.48 18.07
N VAL A 76 0.12 -2.29 17.93
CA VAL A 76 0.07 -1.28 18.99
C VAL A 76 -0.63 -1.82 20.25
N THR A 77 -1.74 -2.54 20.08
CA THR A 77 -2.50 -3.12 21.19
C THR A 77 -1.70 -4.23 21.88
N GLN A 78 -1.04 -5.10 21.11
CA GLN A 78 -0.19 -6.17 21.65
C GLN A 78 0.99 -5.61 22.45
N ILE A 79 1.69 -4.61 21.91
CA ILE A 79 2.79 -3.93 22.60
C ILE A 79 2.26 -3.27 23.88
N SER A 80 1.17 -2.52 23.80
CA SER A 80 0.56 -1.85 24.96
C SER A 80 0.13 -2.83 26.05
N GLY A 81 -0.39 -4.01 25.67
CA GLY A 81 -0.73 -5.10 26.58
C GLY A 81 0.48 -5.66 27.32
N LYS A 82 1.58 -5.93 26.59
CA LYS A 82 2.84 -6.40 27.20
C LYS A 82 3.48 -5.36 28.12
N ILE A 83 3.40 -4.08 27.76
CA ILE A 83 3.86 -2.97 28.60
C ILE A 83 3.06 -2.91 29.90
N ARG A 84 1.72 -2.95 29.83
CA ARG A 84 0.84 -2.90 31.01
C ARG A 84 0.95 -4.15 31.89
N ALA A 85 1.27 -5.30 31.31
CA ALA A 85 1.43 -6.57 32.04
C ALA A 85 2.77 -6.70 32.77
N SER A 86 3.72 -5.79 32.52
CA SER A 86 5.03 -5.79 33.15
C SER A 86 5.10 -4.69 34.20
N THR A 87 5.39 -5.04 35.45
CA THR A 87 5.60 -4.08 36.56
C THR A 87 7.06 -3.67 36.70
N ASN A 88 7.92 -4.08 35.76
CA ASN A 88 9.35 -3.79 35.76
C ASN A 88 9.70 -2.94 34.52
N LEU A 89 10.09 -1.68 34.77
CA LEU A 89 10.45 -0.68 33.77
C LEU A 89 11.52 -1.18 32.77
N GLU A 90 12.48 -1.96 33.26
CA GLU A 90 13.56 -2.53 32.43
C GLU A 90 13.02 -3.58 31.45
N ALA A 91 12.12 -4.45 31.92
CA ALA A 91 11.46 -5.46 31.10
C ALA A 91 10.49 -4.84 30.08
N ILE A 92 9.83 -3.73 30.42
CA ILE A 92 8.97 -2.95 29.51
C ILE A 92 9.79 -2.42 28.32
N VAL A 93 10.90 -1.73 28.60
CA VAL A 93 11.76 -1.12 27.57
C VAL A 93 12.35 -2.20 26.66
N GLN A 94 12.84 -3.29 27.25
CA GLN A 94 13.42 -4.39 26.50
C GLN A 94 12.40 -5.05 25.56
N THR A 95 11.18 -5.26 26.05
CA THR A 95 10.08 -5.85 25.26
C THR A 95 9.68 -4.92 24.11
N ALA A 96 9.51 -3.62 24.37
CA ALA A 96 9.16 -2.65 23.34
C ALA A 96 10.23 -2.55 22.25
N ALA A 97 11.52 -2.54 22.63
CA ALA A 97 12.63 -2.49 21.68
C ALA A 97 12.69 -3.73 20.77
N GLN A 98 12.45 -4.93 21.33
CA GLN A 98 12.47 -6.17 20.56
C GLN A 98 11.32 -6.28 19.56
N GLU A 99 10.10 -5.88 19.96
CA GLU A 99 8.94 -5.90 19.06
C GLU A 99 9.10 -4.89 17.93
N LEU A 100 9.63 -3.70 18.21
CA LEU A 100 9.92 -2.69 17.17
C LEU A 100 10.96 -3.17 16.18
N ALA A 101 12.03 -3.82 16.64
CA ALA A 101 13.06 -4.38 15.75
C ALA A 101 12.49 -5.43 14.79
N ARG A 102 11.60 -6.29 15.28
CA ARG A 102 10.93 -7.33 14.48
C ARG A 102 9.92 -6.73 13.50
N ALA A 103 9.08 -5.81 13.95
CA ALA A 103 8.05 -5.20 13.12
C ALA A 103 8.64 -4.33 11.99
N LEU A 104 9.78 -3.69 12.23
CA LEU A 104 10.40 -2.76 11.28
C LEU A 104 11.57 -3.38 10.48
N GLY A 105 11.93 -4.63 10.77
CA GLY A 105 13.06 -5.31 10.12
C GLY A 105 14.42 -4.66 10.37
N THR A 106 14.58 -3.93 11.47
CA THR A 106 15.79 -3.14 11.74
C THR A 106 16.76 -3.91 12.63
N SER A 107 18.06 -3.82 12.33
CA SER A 107 19.12 -4.50 13.10
C SER A 107 19.41 -3.85 14.46
N ARG A 108 18.96 -2.61 14.71
CA ARG A 108 19.25 -1.88 15.95
C ARG A 108 18.12 -0.93 16.34
N VAL A 109 17.68 -1.02 17.58
CA VAL A 109 16.71 -0.11 18.21
C VAL A 109 17.32 0.43 19.50
N LEU A 110 17.32 1.74 19.69
CA LEU A 110 17.81 2.42 20.89
C LEU A 110 16.63 3.08 21.60
N VAL A 111 16.42 2.74 22.87
CA VAL A 111 15.40 3.38 23.72
C VAL A 111 16.11 4.12 24.84
N ARG A 112 15.88 5.44 24.94
CA ARG A 112 16.35 6.28 26.03
C ARG A 112 15.16 6.65 26.91
N LEU A 113 15.27 6.38 28.21
CA LEU A 113 14.38 6.93 29.22
C LEU A 113 15.05 8.14 29.86
N GLY A 114 14.34 9.27 29.93
CA GLY A 114 14.76 10.41 30.74
C GLY A 114 14.27 10.19 32.17
N VAL A 115 15.17 10.34 33.13
CA VAL A 115 14.77 10.55 34.53
C VAL A 115 14.59 12.05 34.65
N GLU A 116 13.37 12.53 34.92
CA GLU A 116 13.22 13.89 35.42
C GLU A 116 13.97 13.92 36.76
N GLU A 117 15.10 14.63 36.82
CA GLU A 117 15.72 14.94 38.09
C GLU A 117 14.73 15.81 38.86
N ASP A 118 14.18 15.22 39.92
CA ASP A 118 13.34 15.86 40.90
C ASP A 118 14.09 17.10 41.40
N GLY A 119 13.65 18.27 40.95
CA GLY A 119 14.20 19.57 41.31
C GLY A 119 13.87 19.90 42.76
N ARG A 120 14.48 19.15 43.69
CA ARG A 120 14.50 19.49 45.11
C ARG A 120 15.89 19.98 45.44
N GLN A 121 16.06 21.29 45.31
CA GLN A 121 17.06 22.01 46.08
C GLN A 121 16.28 22.85 47.09
N ASP A 122 16.04 22.23 48.25
CA ASP A 122 15.71 22.95 49.47
C ASP A 122 16.88 23.90 49.79
N ALA A 123 16.52 25.16 50.08
CA ALA A 123 17.17 26.16 50.92
C ALA A 123 18.70 26.31 50.92
N GLU A 124 19.18 27.53 50.65
CA GLU A 124 20.14 28.23 51.52
C GLU A 124 20.33 29.70 51.06
N GLY A 125 20.17 30.65 51.99
CA GLY A 125 20.74 32.00 51.92
C GLY A 125 19.76 33.16 51.94
#